data_AF-A0A8B8F261-F1
#
_entry.id   AF-A0A8B8F261-F1
#
_cell.length_a   1.000
_cell.length_b   1.000
_cell.length_c   1.000
_cell.angle_alpha   90.00
_cell.angle_beta   90.00
_cell.angle_gamma   90.00
#
_symmetry.space_group_name_H-M   'P 1'
#
loop_
_entity.id
_entity.type
_entity.pdbx_description
1 polymer ?
#
loop_
_entity_poly.entity_id
_entity_poly.type
_entity_poly.pdbx_seq_one_letter_code
_entity_poly.pdbx_strand_id
1 'polypeptide(L)'
;MNNCCYQVVLPKPKPLSIRTTFSKEKLHKIENIIKTLITIQATNDLKKLFDEGALISRMCCKVKKKFRGEKLFRRLKQVTVLIKKLYQLNIPEVILNLLSAFENGMPTKQAGQWSGTRILAALHLIDRLQQFSKGIAQLIVKVLQNGQCWSEMNIALAMVSRVWILSKALYKSFLRSYNRYRPVVNQLKMAGSEWLPNFELPECFNSSLIENDKKYFSSSESEELVENPGSVMCRKPEPESFVKKRKRPGKQIRMLQEKRKHKIKVVKKQKCI
;
A
#
# COMPACT_ATOMS: atom_id res chain seq x y z
N MET A 1 21.75 -4.82 -14.89
CA MET A 1 21.18 -5.19 -13.59
C MET A 1 21.48 -4.05 -12.61
N ASN A 2 20.62 -3.02 -12.53
CA ASN A 2 20.79 -1.93 -11.56
C ASN A 2 19.58 -1.92 -10.62
N ASN A 3 19.83 -2.25 -9.36
CA ASN A 3 18.87 -2.30 -8.26
C ASN A 3 18.36 -0.91 -7.90
N CYS A 4 17.34 -0.39 -8.60
CA CYS A 4 16.58 0.78 -8.13
C CYS A 4 15.39 0.31 -7.29
N CYS A 5 15.70 -0.31 -6.16
CA CYS A 5 14.76 -0.58 -5.09
C CYS A 5 15.38 -0.04 -3.81
N TYR A 6 15.26 1.27 -3.59
CA TYR A 6 15.45 1.86 -2.27
C TYR A 6 14.32 1.39 -1.33
N GLN A 7 14.25 0.10 -1.04
CA GLN A 7 13.79 -0.36 0.27
C GLN A 7 14.99 -0.21 1.21
N VAL A 8 15.41 1.04 1.43
CA VAL A 8 16.28 1.32 2.57
C VAL A 8 15.38 1.16 3.78
N VAL A 9 15.46 0.00 4.43
CA VAL A 9 14.88 -0.21 5.75
C VAL A 9 15.71 0.65 6.70
N LEU A 10 15.40 1.96 6.71
CA LEU A 10 16.07 2.89 7.60
C LEU A 10 15.72 2.48 9.03
N PRO A 11 16.72 2.24 9.90
CA PRO A 11 16.46 1.96 11.31
C PRO A 11 15.62 3.08 11.91
N LYS A 12 14.73 2.74 12.84
CA LYS A 12 13.95 3.76 13.55
C LYS A 12 14.93 4.66 14.32
N PRO A 13 14.74 5.98 14.33
CA PRO A 13 15.58 6.87 15.13
C PRO A 13 15.54 6.44 16.60
N LYS A 14 16.71 6.34 17.24
CA LYS A 14 16.75 6.29 18.71
C LYS A 14 16.20 7.63 19.23
N PRO A 15 15.36 7.63 20.28
CA PRO A 15 14.87 8.88 20.87
C PRO A 15 16.07 9.62 21.48
N LEU A 16 16.60 10.58 20.73
CA LEU A 16 17.70 11.43 21.15
C LEU A 16 17.15 12.85 21.24
N SER A 17 16.93 13.31 22.46
CA SER A 17 16.64 14.70 22.75
C SER A 17 17.95 15.44 22.96
N ILE A 18 18.19 16.48 22.15
CA ILE A 18 19.27 17.44 22.41
C ILE A 18 18.68 18.55 23.26
N ARG A 19 19.29 18.83 24.43
CA ARG A 19 19.04 20.06 25.18
C ARG A 19 19.56 21.24 24.36
N THR A 20 18.66 22.05 23.81
CA THR A 20 19.02 23.21 22.98
C THR A 20 18.71 24.54 23.67
N THR A 21 19.49 25.57 23.32
CA THR A 21 19.38 26.98 23.75
C THR A 21 18.40 27.83 22.91
N PHE A 22 17.49 27.20 22.14
CA PHE A 22 16.51 27.96 21.35
C PHE A 22 15.48 28.65 22.24
N SER A 23 15.01 29.85 21.82
CA SER A 23 13.88 30.49 22.51
C SER A 23 12.62 29.63 22.35
N LYS A 24 11.83 29.51 23.43
CA LYS A 24 10.60 28.70 23.46
C LYS A 24 9.61 29.08 22.35
N GLU A 25 9.59 30.35 21.94
CA GLU A 25 8.73 30.84 20.87
C GLU A 25 9.09 30.26 19.48
N LYS A 26 10.39 30.14 19.17
CA LYS A 26 10.82 29.54 17.89
C LYS A 26 10.49 28.05 17.85
N LEU A 27 10.64 27.36 18.98
CA LEU A 27 10.25 25.95 19.14
C LEU A 27 8.76 25.75 18.88
N HIS A 28 7.91 26.54 19.54
CA HIS A 28 6.47 26.42 19.39
C HIS A 28 5.99 26.76 17.96
N LYS A 29 6.67 27.69 17.27
CA LYS A 29 6.40 27.97 15.85
C LYS A 29 6.75 26.76 14.97
N ILE A 30 7.91 26.14 15.18
CA ILE A 30 8.34 24.95 14.44
C ILE A 30 7.41 23.77 14.72
N GLU A 31 7.05 23.56 15.98
CA GLU A 31 6.15 22.48 16.40
C GLU A 31 4.75 22.68 15.80
N ASN A 32 4.20 23.90 15.82
CA ASN A 32 2.94 24.22 15.17
C ASN A 32 3.02 24.03 13.65
N ILE A 33 4.14 24.41 13.03
CA ILE A 33 4.37 24.12 11.62
C ILE A 33 4.31 22.61 11.42
N ILE A 34 4.96 21.78 12.23
CA ILE A 34 4.96 20.31 12.08
C ILE A 34 3.59 19.67 12.37
N LYS A 35 2.87 20.13 13.39
CA LYS A 35 1.49 19.72 13.68
C LYS A 35 0.53 20.07 12.53
N THR A 36 0.70 21.24 11.92
CA THR A 36 -0.12 21.68 10.77
C THR A 36 0.36 21.09 9.45
N LEU A 37 1.64 20.73 9.35
CA LEU A 37 2.26 20.11 8.18
C LEU A 37 1.64 18.76 7.87
N ILE A 38 1.26 17.97 8.88
CA ILE A 38 0.51 16.75 8.61
C ILE A 38 -0.83 16.86 9.31
N THR A 39 -1.71 17.58 8.63
CA THR A 39 -3.07 17.82 9.08
C THR A 39 -3.78 16.50 9.39
N ILE A 40 -4.64 16.55 10.41
CA ILE A 40 -5.65 15.51 10.67
C ILE A 40 -6.42 15.14 9.38
N GLN A 41 -6.56 16.09 8.47
CA GLN A 41 -7.16 15.85 7.16
C GLN A 41 -6.34 14.87 6.30
N ALA A 42 -5.01 15.02 6.21
CA ALA A 42 -4.17 14.10 5.45
C ALA A 42 -4.19 12.68 6.05
N THR A 43 -4.25 12.55 7.38
CA THR A 43 -4.36 11.23 8.04
C THR A 43 -5.73 10.60 7.81
N ASN A 44 -6.81 11.39 7.84
CA ASN A 44 -8.15 10.93 7.50
C ASN A 44 -8.27 10.50 6.04
N ASP A 45 -7.70 11.26 5.11
CA ASP A 45 -7.73 10.92 3.68
C ASP A 45 -6.84 9.70 3.36
N LEU A 46 -5.73 9.51 4.09
CA LEU A 46 -4.97 8.26 4.04
C LEU A 46 -5.80 7.06 4.49
N LYS A 47 -6.54 7.19 5.61
CA LYS A 47 -7.42 6.13 6.10
C LYS A 47 -8.46 5.76 5.04
N LYS A 48 -9.15 6.75 4.46
CA LYS A 48 -10.10 6.53 3.35
C LYS A 48 -9.44 5.82 2.17
N LEU A 49 -8.22 6.21 1.81
CA LEU A 49 -7.47 5.55 0.73
C LEU A 49 -7.17 4.07 1.05
N PHE A 50 -6.86 3.76 2.30
CA PHE A 50 -6.65 2.37 2.74
C PHE A 50 -7.93 1.55 2.71
N ASP A 51 -9.05 2.13 3.13
CA ASP A 51 -10.37 1.50 3.05
C ASP A 51 -10.74 1.19 1.60
N GLU A 52 -10.49 2.12 0.67
CA GLU A 52 -10.66 1.89 -0.76
C GLU A 52 -9.76 0.76 -1.30
N GLY A 53 -8.50 0.72 -0.86
CA GLY A 53 -7.58 -0.38 -1.21
C GLY A 53 -8.10 -1.74 -0.74
N ALA A 54 -8.69 -1.81 0.45
CA ALA A 54 -9.31 -3.03 0.97
C ALA A 54 -10.54 -3.44 0.15
N LEU A 55 -11.38 -2.47 -0.26
CA LEU A 55 -12.53 -2.72 -1.14
C LEU A 55 -12.09 -3.27 -2.51
N ILE A 56 -11.08 -2.68 -3.14
CA ILE A 56 -10.53 -3.19 -4.41
C ILE A 56 -9.97 -4.60 -4.24
N SER A 57 -9.29 -4.87 -3.13
CA SER A 57 -8.77 -6.22 -2.82
C SER A 57 -9.90 -7.25 -2.71
N ARG A 58 -10.99 -6.93 -1.99
CA ARG A 58 -12.18 -7.78 -1.88
C ARG A 58 -12.84 -8.01 -3.25
N MET A 59 -12.96 -6.96 -4.06
CA MET A 59 -13.47 -7.07 -5.43
C MET A 59 -12.62 -8.04 -6.26
N CYS A 60 -11.30 -7.86 -6.26
CA CYS A 60 -10.36 -8.76 -6.95
C CYS A 60 -10.49 -10.21 -6.50
N CYS A 61 -10.74 -10.47 -5.22
CA CYS A 61 -10.99 -11.81 -4.69
C CYS A 61 -12.32 -12.38 -5.20
N LYS A 62 -13.40 -11.60 -5.16
CA LYS A 62 -14.75 -12.02 -5.58
C LYS A 62 -14.78 -12.46 -7.04
N VAL A 63 -14.05 -11.75 -7.90
CA VAL A 63 -14.09 -11.98 -9.36
C VAL A 63 -12.86 -12.73 -9.89
N LYS A 64 -11.98 -13.22 -8.99
CA LYS A 64 -10.72 -13.93 -9.33
C LYS A 64 -10.92 -15.09 -10.32
N LYS A 65 -12.02 -15.83 -10.20
CA LYS A 65 -12.34 -16.97 -11.08
C LYS A 65 -12.80 -16.52 -12.47
N LYS A 66 -13.55 -15.42 -12.56
CA LYS A 66 -14.12 -14.93 -13.83
C LYS A 66 -13.05 -14.30 -14.72
N PHE A 67 -12.10 -13.58 -14.13
CA PHE A 67 -11.11 -12.80 -14.86
C PHE A 67 -9.68 -13.31 -14.61
N ARG A 68 -9.53 -14.64 -14.60
CA ARG A 68 -8.22 -15.26 -14.38
C ARG A 68 -7.31 -14.95 -15.56
N GLY A 69 -6.24 -14.20 -15.30
CA GLY A 69 -5.25 -13.86 -16.33
C GLY A 69 -5.50 -12.50 -16.99
N GLU A 70 -6.65 -11.86 -16.76
CA GLU A 70 -6.97 -10.55 -17.32
C GLU A 70 -5.99 -9.45 -16.90
N LYS A 71 -5.50 -8.69 -17.88
CA LYS A 71 -4.54 -7.60 -17.69
C LYS A 71 -5.08 -6.53 -16.73
N LEU A 72 -6.37 -6.19 -16.86
CA LEU A 72 -7.05 -5.23 -16.00
C LEU A 72 -6.97 -5.63 -14.52
N PHE A 73 -7.26 -6.90 -14.21
CA PHE A 73 -7.24 -7.39 -12.83
C PHE A 73 -5.83 -7.53 -12.26
N ARG A 74 -4.83 -7.79 -13.10
CA ARG A 74 -3.41 -7.71 -12.67
C ARG A 74 -3.06 -6.28 -12.25
N ARG A 75 -3.48 -5.27 -13.01
CA ARG A 75 -3.25 -3.86 -12.68
C ARG A 75 -4.02 -3.39 -11.43
N LEU A 76 -5.27 -3.83 -11.24
CA LEU A 76 -6.01 -3.57 -10.00
C LEU A 76 -5.30 -4.18 -8.77
N LYS A 77 -4.72 -5.37 -8.89
CA LYS A 77 -3.90 -5.94 -7.81
C LYS A 77 -2.66 -5.10 -7.53
N GLN A 78 -2.00 -4.56 -8.55
CA GLN A 78 -0.84 -3.67 -8.35
C GLN A 78 -1.23 -2.41 -7.56
N VAL A 79 -2.42 -1.84 -7.79
CA VAL A 79 -2.97 -0.75 -6.97
C VAL A 79 -3.04 -1.15 -5.50
N THR A 80 -3.58 -2.35 -5.19
CA THR A 80 -3.65 -2.82 -3.79
C THR A 80 -2.27 -3.02 -3.16
N VAL A 81 -1.27 -3.45 -3.94
CA VAL A 81 0.12 -3.59 -3.48
C VAL A 81 0.72 -2.23 -3.17
N LEU A 82 0.51 -1.22 -4.01
CA LEU A 82 0.99 0.15 -3.77
C LEU A 82 0.35 0.76 -2.52
N ILE A 83 -0.95 0.59 -2.35
CA ILE A 83 -1.67 1.07 -1.16
C ILE A 83 -1.13 0.36 0.10
N LYS A 84 -0.86 -0.94 0.04
CA LYS A 84 -0.24 -1.69 1.14
C LYS A 84 1.16 -1.16 1.47
N LYS A 85 1.98 -0.87 0.46
CA LYS A 85 3.31 -0.25 0.67
C LYS A 85 3.20 1.12 1.33
N LEU A 86 2.22 1.93 0.93
CA LEU A 86 1.95 3.23 1.54
C LEU A 86 1.52 3.09 3.01
N TYR A 87 0.67 2.11 3.32
CA TYR A 87 0.29 1.78 4.70
C TYR A 87 1.51 1.38 5.54
N GLN A 88 2.41 0.56 4.99
CA GLN A 88 3.64 0.13 5.66
C GLN A 88 4.63 1.26 5.97
N LEU A 89 4.55 2.41 5.30
CA LEU A 89 5.35 3.57 5.66
C LEU A 89 4.98 4.16 7.03
N ASN A 90 3.77 3.87 7.51
CA ASN A 90 3.20 4.32 8.78
C ASN A 90 3.44 5.81 9.07
N ILE A 91 3.05 6.65 8.11
CA ILE A 91 3.18 8.11 8.22
C ILE A 91 2.61 8.67 9.53
N PRO A 92 1.45 8.21 10.05
CA PRO A 92 0.96 8.62 11.36
C PRO A 92 1.96 8.40 12.50
N GLU A 93 2.60 7.23 12.55
CA GLU A 93 3.63 6.93 13.57
C GLU A 93 4.89 7.79 13.38
N VAL A 94 5.32 8.01 12.13
CA VAL A 94 6.45 8.89 11.81
C VAL A 94 6.23 10.29 12.38
N ILE A 95 5.01 10.82 12.27
CA ILE A 95 4.65 12.14 12.81
C ILE A 95 4.65 12.13 14.33
N LEU A 96 4.02 11.14 14.96
CA LEU A 96 3.97 11.04 16.42
C LEU A 96 5.38 10.93 17.02
N ASN A 97 6.27 10.18 16.38
CA ASN A 97 7.67 10.08 16.78
C ASN A 97 8.41 11.41 16.64
N LEU A 98 8.11 12.18 15.59
CA LEU A 98 8.70 13.50 15.40
C LEU A 98 8.15 14.51 16.43
N LEU A 99 6.85 14.50 16.71
CA LEU A 99 6.20 15.39 17.68
C LEU A 99 6.66 15.11 19.11
N SER A 100 6.73 13.85 19.51
CA SER A 100 7.25 13.47 20.85
C SER A 100 8.72 13.87 21.04
N ALA A 101 9.51 13.97 19.97
CA ALA A 101 10.87 14.51 20.04
C ALA A 101 10.91 16.02 20.32
N PHE A 102 9.85 16.76 19.97
CA PHE A 102 9.69 18.18 20.36
C PHE A 102 9.23 18.35 21.80
N GLU A 103 8.36 17.47 22.29
CA GLU A 103 7.91 17.52 23.70
C GLU A 103 9.09 17.29 24.67
N ASN A 104 10.02 16.42 24.29
CA ASN A 104 11.20 16.10 25.08
C ASN A 104 12.41 17.03 24.82
N GLY A 105 12.31 17.99 23.89
CA GLY A 105 13.43 18.87 23.49
C GLY A 105 13.37 19.27 22.02
N MET A 106 14.50 19.21 21.31
CA MET A 106 14.55 19.41 19.87
C MET A 106 14.89 18.11 19.15
N PRO A 107 14.19 17.74 18.07
CA PRO A 107 14.63 16.64 17.24
C PRO A 107 15.97 16.96 16.60
N THR A 108 16.77 15.92 16.44
CA THR A 108 18.02 16.00 15.69
C THR A 108 17.73 16.21 14.21
N LYS A 109 18.66 16.87 13.50
CA LYS A 109 18.58 17.02 12.03
C LYS A 109 18.39 15.67 11.33
N GLN A 110 19.02 14.62 11.84
CA GLN A 110 18.88 13.25 11.34
C GLN A 110 17.48 12.67 11.54
N ALA A 111 16.84 12.90 12.68
CA ALA A 111 15.44 12.51 12.90
C ALA A 111 14.51 13.26 11.93
N GLY A 112 14.80 14.54 11.68
CA GLY A 112 14.09 15.35 10.68
C GLY A 112 14.27 14.82 9.25
N GLN A 113 15.50 14.52 8.87
CA GLN A 113 15.83 13.94 7.57
C GLN A 113 15.15 12.58 7.37
N TRP A 114 15.16 11.71 8.39
CA TRP A 114 14.46 10.42 8.36
C TRP A 114 12.97 10.60 8.12
N SER A 115 12.29 11.48 8.87
CA SER A 115 10.87 11.77 8.65
C SER A 115 10.61 12.34 7.26
N GLY A 116 11.47 13.23 6.77
CA GLY A 116 11.42 13.78 5.42
C GLY A 116 11.52 12.72 4.33
N THR A 117 12.42 11.74 4.47
CA THR A 117 12.53 10.63 3.51
C THR A 117 11.27 9.76 3.46
N ARG A 118 10.60 9.55 4.61
CA ARG A 118 9.32 8.83 4.66
C ARG A 118 8.21 9.59 3.94
N ILE A 119 8.15 10.91 4.10
CA ILE A 119 7.23 11.80 3.39
C ILE A 119 7.46 11.74 1.87
N LEU A 120 8.72 11.79 1.43
CA LEU A 120 9.08 11.65 0.02
C LEU A 120 8.71 10.29 -0.56
N ALA A 121 8.96 9.21 0.19
CA ALA A 121 8.56 7.87 -0.22
C ALA A 121 7.03 7.76 -0.37
N ALA A 122 6.27 8.38 0.53
CA ALA A 122 4.82 8.46 0.43
C ALA A 122 4.39 9.24 -0.82
N LEU A 123 4.97 10.41 -1.08
CA LEU A 123 4.71 11.20 -2.28
C LEU A 123 4.92 10.39 -3.56
N HIS A 124 6.03 9.68 -3.65
CA HIS A 124 6.34 8.82 -4.80
C HIS A 124 5.32 7.69 -4.98
N LEU A 125 4.92 7.01 -3.91
CA LEU A 125 3.89 5.97 -3.98
C LEU A 125 2.52 6.54 -4.39
N ILE A 126 2.17 7.73 -3.90
CA ILE A 126 0.92 8.40 -4.23
C ILE A 126 0.90 8.86 -5.69
N ASP A 127 1.99 9.43 -6.21
CA ASP A 127 2.10 9.82 -7.62
C ASP A 127 1.95 8.60 -8.54
N ARG A 128 2.66 7.52 -8.21
CA ARG A 128 2.51 6.24 -8.92
C ARG A 128 1.06 5.76 -8.88
N LEU A 129 0.40 5.83 -7.73
CA LEU A 129 -1.00 5.45 -7.60
C LEU A 129 -1.93 6.25 -8.53
N GLN A 130 -1.70 7.55 -8.70
CA GLN A 130 -2.45 8.38 -9.66
C GLN A 130 -2.27 7.89 -11.11
N GLN A 131 -1.02 7.66 -11.52
CA GLN A 131 -0.70 7.20 -12.88
C GLN A 131 -1.34 5.83 -13.16
N PHE A 132 -1.22 4.89 -12.22
CA PHE A 132 -1.84 3.58 -12.31
C PHE A 132 -3.36 3.67 -12.40
N SER A 133 -3.98 4.53 -11.58
CA SER A 133 -5.44 4.69 -11.58
C SER A 133 -5.95 5.23 -12.91
N LYS A 134 -5.26 6.22 -13.51
CA LYS A 134 -5.59 6.74 -14.84
C LYS A 134 -5.50 5.66 -15.92
N GLY A 135 -4.40 4.89 -15.93
CA GLY A 135 -4.20 3.81 -16.89
C GLY A 135 -5.21 2.66 -16.74
N ILE A 136 -5.65 2.37 -15.51
CA ILE A 136 -6.71 1.39 -15.25
C ILE A 136 -8.06 1.90 -15.73
N ALA A 137 -8.42 3.15 -15.45
CA ALA A 137 -9.67 3.74 -15.90
C ALA A 137 -9.80 3.69 -17.44
N GLN A 138 -8.73 3.99 -18.18
CA GLN A 138 -8.71 3.87 -19.64
C GLN A 138 -8.97 2.43 -20.12
N LEU A 139 -8.40 1.42 -19.44
CA LEU A 139 -8.67 0.01 -19.77
C LEU A 139 -10.13 -0.37 -19.47
N ILE A 140 -10.69 0.10 -18.36
CA ILE A 140 -12.08 -0.19 -18.01
C ILE A 140 -13.03 0.40 -19.04
N VAL A 141 -12.80 1.64 -19.49
CA VAL A 141 -13.62 2.27 -20.54
C VAL A 141 -13.62 1.44 -21.82
N LYS A 142 -12.45 0.91 -22.23
CA LYS A 142 -12.36 0.01 -23.40
C LYS A 142 -13.17 -1.28 -23.21
N VAL A 143 -13.12 -1.89 -22.01
CA VAL A 143 -13.91 -3.11 -21.71
C VAL A 143 -15.41 -2.81 -21.71
N LEU A 144 -15.83 -1.65 -21.19
CA LEU A 144 -17.23 -1.22 -21.21
C LEU A 144 -17.74 -1.00 -22.63
N GLN A 145 -16.93 -0.40 -23.51
CA GLN A 145 -17.26 -0.22 -24.94
C GLN A 145 -17.49 -1.56 -25.64
N ASN A 146 -16.77 -2.62 -25.24
CA ASN A 146 -16.97 -3.97 -25.76
C ASN A 146 -18.24 -4.67 -25.23
N GLY A 147 -18.99 -4.02 -24.33
CA GLY A 147 -20.27 -4.52 -23.83
C GLY A 147 -20.17 -5.65 -22.79
N GLN A 148 -19.00 -5.92 -22.23
CA GLN A 148 -18.76 -7.06 -21.35
C GLN A 148 -18.69 -6.68 -19.87
N CYS A 149 -19.29 -7.50 -19.01
CA CYS A 149 -19.17 -7.41 -17.55
C CYS A 149 -19.44 -6.01 -16.96
N TRP A 150 -20.46 -5.31 -17.47
CA TRP A 150 -20.84 -3.95 -17.11
C TRP A 150 -20.90 -3.70 -15.60
N SER A 151 -21.51 -4.60 -14.84
CA SER A 151 -21.66 -4.44 -13.39
C SER A 151 -20.30 -4.40 -12.70
N GLU A 152 -19.45 -5.41 -12.95
CA GLU A 152 -18.11 -5.47 -12.35
C GLU A 152 -17.22 -4.30 -12.80
N MET A 153 -17.31 -3.91 -14.07
CA MET A 153 -16.53 -2.80 -14.64
C MET A 153 -16.94 -1.44 -14.09
N ASN A 154 -18.25 -1.18 -13.94
CA ASN A 154 -18.75 0.05 -13.33
C ASN A 154 -18.31 0.18 -11.87
N ILE A 155 -18.38 -0.91 -11.10
CA ILE A 155 -17.89 -0.95 -9.72
C ILE A 155 -16.38 -0.68 -9.68
N ALA A 156 -15.60 -1.34 -10.54
CA ALA A 156 -14.16 -1.15 -10.62
C ALA A 156 -13.80 0.30 -11.00
N LEU A 157 -14.52 0.90 -11.96
CA LEU A 157 -14.32 2.28 -12.39
C LEU A 157 -14.59 3.25 -11.23
N ALA A 158 -15.69 3.06 -10.50
CA ALA A 158 -16.02 3.88 -9.35
C ALA A 158 -14.95 3.79 -8.24
N MET A 159 -14.45 2.59 -7.94
CA MET A 159 -13.37 2.39 -6.96
C MET A 159 -12.07 3.08 -7.41
N VAL A 160 -11.66 2.89 -8.66
CA VAL A 160 -10.42 3.48 -9.22
C VAL A 160 -10.50 5.00 -9.27
N SER A 161 -11.64 5.56 -9.64
CA SER A 161 -11.87 7.00 -9.64
C SER A 161 -11.76 7.60 -8.23
N ARG A 162 -12.31 6.93 -7.20
CA ARG A 162 -12.15 7.36 -5.80
C ARG A 162 -10.70 7.32 -5.34
N VAL A 163 -9.96 6.26 -5.67
CA VAL A 163 -8.51 6.17 -5.41
C VAL A 163 -7.75 7.32 -6.10
N TRP A 164 -8.09 7.66 -7.35
CA TRP A 164 -7.46 8.77 -8.06
C TRP A 164 -7.73 10.13 -7.40
N ILE A 165 -8.98 10.41 -7.02
CA ILE A 165 -9.34 11.66 -6.34
C ILE A 165 -8.62 11.78 -5.00
N LEU A 166 -8.64 10.73 -4.17
CA LEU A 166 -7.97 10.71 -2.87
C LEU A 166 -6.46 10.86 -3.02
N SER A 167 -5.83 10.14 -3.95
CA SER A 167 -4.39 10.26 -4.20
C SER A 167 -3.99 11.64 -4.72
N LYS A 168 -4.83 12.30 -5.53
CA LYS A 168 -4.58 13.68 -5.98
C LYS A 168 -4.66 14.69 -4.83
N ALA A 169 -5.65 14.54 -3.95
CA ALA A 169 -5.79 15.39 -2.75
C ALA A 169 -4.59 15.21 -1.81
N LEU A 170 -4.25 13.95 -1.51
CA LEU A 170 -3.11 13.60 -0.66
C LEU A 170 -1.80 14.11 -1.24
N TYR A 171 -1.54 13.93 -2.54
CA TYR A 171 -0.31 14.41 -3.16
C TYR A 171 -0.11 15.91 -2.99
N LYS A 172 -1.15 16.71 -3.24
CA LYS A 172 -1.09 18.17 -3.04
C LYS A 172 -0.81 18.53 -1.58
N SER A 173 -1.45 17.84 -0.65
CA SER A 173 -1.24 18.04 0.78
C SER A 173 0.20 17.70 1.16
N PHE A 174 0.66 16.47 0.90
CA PHE A 174 2.00 16.01 1.20
C PHE A 174 3.10 16.86 0.54
N LEU A 175 2.89 17.33 -0.70
CA LEU A 175 3.87 18.15 -1.41
C LEU A 175 4.00 19.53 -0.78
N ARG A 176 2.86 20.18 -0.49
CA ARG A 176 2.84 21.46 0.24
C ARG A 176 3.52 21.31 1.60
N SER A 177 3.27 20.20 2.28
CA SER A 177 3.87 19.90 3.57
C SER A 177 5.37 19.71 3.46
N TYR A 178 5.84 18.89 2.52
CA TYR A 178 7.26 18.69 2.30
C TYR A 178 8.02 20.00 2.04
N ASN A 179 7.48 20.87 1.18
CA ASN A 179 8.10 22.16 0.84
C ASN A 179 8.24 23.09 2.06
N ARG A 180 7.29 23.04 2.98
CA ARG A 180 7.33 23.80 4.25
C ARG A 180 8.20 23.13 5.32
N TYR A 181 8.30 21.80 5.29
CA TYR A 181 9.05 21.01 6.26
C TYR A 181 10.56 21.08 6.04
N ARG A 182 11.01 20.96 4.79
CA ARG A 182 12.44 20.96 4.43
C ARG A 182 13.25 22.11 5.05
N PRO A 183 12.86 23.40 4.92
CA PRO A 183 13.66 24.49 5.47
C PRO A 183 13.77 24.42 7.00
N VAL A 184 12.75 23.90 7.67
CA VAL A 184 12.76 23.69 9.13
C VAL A 184 13.79 22.63 9.51
N VAL A 185 13.84 21.50 8.78
CA VAL A 185 14.82 20.43 9.05
C VAL A 185 16.26 20.94 8.88
N ASN A 186 16.51 21.79 7.90
CA ASN A 186 17.84 22.35 7.67
C ASN A 186 18.34 23.27 8.79
N GLN A 187 17.43 23.81 9.62
CA GLN A 187 17.76 24.63 10.79
C GLN A 187 18.05 23.79 12.05
N LEU A 188 17.79 22.48 12.02
CA LEU A 188 18.04 21.59 13.15
C LEU A 188 19.53 21.29 13.29
N LYS A 189 19.97 21.05 14.53
CA LYS A 189 21.35 20.67 14.83
C LYS A 189 21.59 19.19 14.57
N MET A 190 22.78 18.86 14.08
CA MET A 190 23.23 17.46 13.99
C MET A 190 23.38 16.87 15.39
N ALA A 191 23.09 15.58 15.52
CA ALA A 191 23.43 14.83 16.72
C ALA A 191 24.93 14.58 16.77
N GLY A 192 25.51 14.47 17.98
CA GLY A 192 26.93 14.14 18.15
C GLY A 192 27.29 12.72 17.69
N SER A 193 26.31 11.83 17.52
CA SER A 193 26.50 10.47 16.99
C SER A 193 25.77 10.31 15.66
N GLU A 194 26.49 10.06 14.57
CA GLU A 194 25.89 9.89 13.26
C GLU A 194 25.22 8.50 13.11
N TRP A 195 23.91 8.41 13.39
CA TRP A 195 23.18 7.15 13.18
C TRP A 195 22.56 7.03 11.78
N LEU A 196 22.36 8.17 11.12
CA LEU A 196 21.92 8.26 9.73
C LEU A 196 23.11 8.83 8.91
N PRO A 197 23.51 8.19 7.80
CA PRO A 197 24.55 8.74 6.93
C PRO A 197 24.16 10.15 6.46
N ASN A 198 25.17 11.01 6.23
CA ASN A 198 24.98 12.40 5.82
C ASN A 198 24.17 12.49 4.52
N PHE A 199 22.85 12.60 4.66
CA PHE A 199 21.87 12.63 3.58
C PHE A 199 21.12 13.95 3.61
N GLU A 200 21.13 14.66 2.50
CA GLU A 200 20.37 15.90 2.36
C GLU A 200 19.02 15.66 1.68
N LEU A 201 17.99 16.33 2.19
CA LEU A 201 16.66 16.26 1.60
C LEU A 201 16.65 17.00 0.25
N PRO A 202 16.21 16.35 -0.85
CA PRO A 202 16.11 16.96 -2.17
C PRO A 202 15.35 18.29 -2.16
N GLU A 203 15.84 19.26 -2.93
CA GLU A 203 15.24 20.61 -3.03
C GLU A 203 13.82 20.61 -3.55
N CYS A 204 13.58 19.79 -4.57
CA CYS A 204 12.28 19.62 -5.20
C CYS A 204 11.95 18.14 -5.33
N PHE A 205 10.66 17.84 -5.22
CA PHE A 205 10.16 16.56 -5.69
C PHE A 205 10.12 16.59 -7.22
N ASN A 206 11.21 16.18 -7.87
CA ASN A 206 11.26 16.03 -9.32
C ASN A 206 10.58 14.71 -9.71
N SER A 207 9.33 14.80 -10.17
CA SER A 207 8.61 13.68 -10.77
C SER A 207 9.28 13.16 -12.06
N SER A 208 10.21 13.92 -12.65
CA SER A 208 10.97 13.54 -13.85
C SER A 208 12.00 12.43 -13.62
N LEU A 209 12.50 12.23 -12.39
CA LEU A 209 13.34 11.05 -12.06
C LEU A 209 12.59 9.72 -12.22
N ILE A 210 11.26 9.75 -12.31
CA ILE A 210 10.35 8.60 -12.42
C ILE A 210 10.25 8.08 -13.87
N GLU A 211 10.64 8.87 -14.89
CA GLU A 211 10.52 8.44 -16.29
C GLU A 211 11.45 7.30 -16.66
N ASN A 212 12.56 7.15 -15.92
CA ASN A 212 13.48 6.03 -16.10
C ASN A 212 12.86 4.69 -15.67
N ASP A 213 11.89 4.69 -14.75
CA ASP A 213 11.12 3.51 -14.36
C ASP A 213 9.96 3.21 -15.33
N LYS A 214 9.46 4.23 -16.07
CA LYS A 214 8.47 4.02 -17.12
C LYS A 214 9.05 3.17 -18.26
N LYS A 215 10.36 3.31 -18.56
CA LYS A 215 11.05 2.57 -19.62
C LYS A 215 11.04 1.05 -19.43
N TYR A 216 10.97 0.57 -18.18
CA TYR A 216 10.84 -0.86 -17.87
C TYR A 216 9.41 -1.41 -17.96
N PHE A 217 8.41 -0.54 -18.06
CA PHE A 217 7.00 -0.93 -18.20
C PHE A 217 6.44 -0.64 -19.60
N SER A 218 7.06 0.25 -20.38
CA SER A 218 6.78 0.41 -21.81
C SER A 218 7.50 -0.61 -22.69
N SER A 219 8.58 -1.23 -22.21
CA SER A 219 9.32 -2.27 -22.92
C SER A 219 8.68 -3.67 -22.87
N SER A 220 7.46 -3.81 -22.36
CA SER A 220 6.75 -5.09 -22.38
C SER A 220 5.29 -5.01 -22.81
N GLU A 221 4.82 -3.93 -23.44
CA GLU A 221 3.44 -3.85 -24.00
C GLU A 221 3.12 -2.46 -24.62
N SER A 222 3.92 -1.99 -25.57
CA SER A 222 3.47 -0.97 -26.51
C SER A 222 3.60 -1.55 -27.91
N GLU A 223 2.51 -1.51 -28.68
CA GLU A 223 2.37 -1.95 -30.07
C GLU A 223 2.13 -3.44 -30.32
N GLU A 224 1.08 -3.98 -29.70
CA GLU A 224 0.10 -4.70 -30.51
C GLU A 224 -1.21 -3.92 -30.41
N LEU A 225 -1.42 -3.04 -31.38
CA LEU A 225 -2.74 -2.57 -31.74
C LEU A 225 -3.54 -3.82 -32.12
N VAL A 226 -4.26 -4.38 -31.15
CA VAL A 226 -5.26 -5.40 -31.42
C VAL A 226 -6.38 -4.69 -32.20
N GLU A 227 -6.29 -4.72 -33.52
CA GLU A 227 -7.33 -4.29 -34.48
C GLU A 227 -8.64 -5.08 -34.33
N ASN A 228 -8.68 -6.09 -33.45
CA ASN A 228 -9.84 -6.92 -33.19
C ASN A 228 -10.33 -6.83 -31.74
N PRO A 229 -11.26 -5.90 -31.41
CA PRO A 229 -11.84 -5.77 -30.07
C PRO A 229 -12.59 -7.04 -29.58
N GLY A 230 -12.79 -8.05 -30.42
CA GLY A 230 -13.43 -9.33 -30.07
C GLY A 230 -12.53 -10.38 -29.39
N SER A 231 -11.20 -10.23 -29.38
CA SER A 231 -10.28 -11.33 -29.01
C SER A 231 -10.08 -11.52 -27.49
N VAL A 232 -10.34 -10.50 -26.67
CA VAL A 232 -9.91 -10.51 -25.25
C VAL A 232 -10.67 -11.55 -24.41
N MET A 233 -11.84 -12.02 -24.86
CA MET A 233 -12.71 -12.92 -24.09
C MET A 233 -13.21 -14.12 -24.90
N CYS A 234 -12.46 -14.59 -25.89
CA CYS A 234 -12.69 -15.92 -26.44
C CYS A 234 -12.31 -16.96 -25.38
N ARG A 235 -13.30 -17.37 -24.57
CA ARG A 235 -13.21 -18.68 -23.91
C ARG A 235 -12.96 -19.68 -25.03
N LYS A 236 -11.80 -20.33 -25.04
CA LYS A 236 -11.65 -21.59 -25.79
C LYS A 236 -12.85 -22.45 -25.35
N PRO A 237 -13.71 -22.92 -26.26
CA PRO A 237 -14.72 -23.89 -25.90
C PRO A 237 -13.99 -25.02 -25.19
N GLU A 238 -14.37 -25.30 -23.94
CA GLU A 238 -13.85 -26.48 -23.26
C GLU A 238 -14.18 -27.67 -24.17
N PRO A 239 -13.21 -28.54 -24.51
CA PRO A 239 -13.53 -29.73 -25.29
C PRO A 239 -14.61 -30.50 -24.53
N GLU A 240 -15.74 -30.74 -25.21
CA GLU A 240 -16.84 -31.60 -24.76
C GLU A 240 -16.31 -33.01 -24.51
N SER A 241 -15.60 -33.20 -23.41
CA SER A 241 -15.05 -34.46 -22.97
C SER A 241 -15.80 -34.85 -21.71
N PHE A 242 -16.80 -35.71 -21.92
CA PHE A 242 -17.47 -36.56 -20.95
C PHE A 242 -17.65 -35.96 -19.56
N VAL A 243 -18.86 -35.46 -19.30
CA VAL A 243 -19.41 -35.27 -17.96
C VAL A 243 -19.40 -36.63 -17.22
N LYS A 244 -18.28 -36.99 -16.61
CA LYS A 244 -18.27 -37.99 -15.53
C LYS A 244 -18.97 -37.34 -14.35
N LYS A 245 -20.27 -37.64 -14.19
CA LYS A 245 -21.07 -37.34 -13.00
C LYS A 245 -20.24 -37.74 -11.77
N ARG A 246 -19.65 -36.76 -11.08
CA ARG A 246 -19.01 -36.99 -9.78
C ARG A 246 -20.11 -37.44 -8.83
N LYS A 247 -20.20 -38.75 -8.57
CA LYS A 247 -20.99 -39.30 -7.47
C LYS A 247 -20.54 -38.58 -6.20
N ARG A 248 -21.47 -37.85 -5.57
CA ARG A 248 -21.25 -37.28 -4.23
C ARG A 248 -20.77 -38.42 -3.32
N PRO A 249 -19.64 -38.27 -2.60
CA PRO A 249 -19.22 -39.29 -1.65
C PRO A 249 -20.34 -39.43 -0.61
N GLY A 250 -20.91 -40.63 -0.59
CA GLY A 250 -22.04 -40.99 0.22
C GLY A 250 -21.74 -40.89 1.71
N LYS A 251 -22.83 -40.69 2.45
CA LYS A 251 -23.05 -40.64 3.90
C LYS A 251 -22.57 -41.88 4.69
N GLN A 252 -21.52 -42.60 4.26
CA GLN A 252 -21.12 -43.89 4.86
C GLN A 252 -20.08 -43.80 5.99
N ILE A 253 -19.46 -42.64 6.24
CA ILE A 253 -18.40 -42.56 7.27
C ILE A 253 -18.97 -42.39 8.70
N ARG A 254 -20.26 -42.07 8.88
CA ARG A 254 -20.84 -41.93 10.24
C ARG A 254 -21.17 -43.25 10.96
N MET A 255 -21.23 -44.40 10.28
CA MET A 255 -21.56 -45.67 10.96
C MET A 255 -20.35 -46.45 11.49
N LEU A 256 -19.11 -46.05 11.18
CA LEU A 256 -17.92 -46.78 11.60
C LEU A 256 -17.26 -46.24 12.89
N GLN A 257 -17.71 -45.10 13.42
CA GLN A 257 -17.17 -44.55 14.67
C GLN A 257 -17.98 -44.90 15.93
N GLU A 258 -19.18 -45.49 15.80
CA GLU A 258 -20.01 -45.84 16.96
C GLU A 258 -19.68 -47.21 17.59
N LYS A 259 -18.98 -48.10 16.87
CA LYS A 259 -18.61 -49.44 17.39
C LYS A 259 -17.36 -49.49 18.29
N ARG A 260 -16.76 -48.35 18.68
CA ARG A 260 -15.55 -48.32 19.53
C ARG A 260 -15.73 -47.67 20.91
N LYS A 261 -16.96 -47.52 21.41
CA LYS A 261 -17.21 -46.84 22.70
C LYS A 261 -17.18 -47.70 23.97
N HIS A 262 -17.09 -49.03 23.93
CA HIS A 262 -17.14 -49.83 25.17
C HIS A 262 -15.96 -50.82 25.30
N LYS A 263 -14.85 -50.34 25.86
CA LYS A 263 -13.91 -51.17 26.64
C LYS A 263 -13.51 -50.39 27.89
N ILE A 264 -14.36 -50.46 28.90
CA ILE A 264 -14.05 -50.04 30.27
C ILE A 264 -13.05 -51.07 30.81
N LYS A 265 -11.81 -50.64 31.09
CA LYS A 265 -10.83 -51.45 31.84
C LYS A 265 -11.13 -51.28 33.33
N VAL A 266 -11.60 -52.35 33.97
CA VAL A 266 -11.71 -52.47 35.43
C VAL A 266 -10.30 -52.68 35.99
N VAL A 267 -9.81 -51.72 36.77
CA VAL A 267 -8.55 -51.84 37.53
C VAL A 267 -8.90 -52.42 38.91
N LYS A 268 -8.41 -53.62 39.20
CA LYS A 268 -8.46 -54.21 40.55
C LYS A 268 -7.48 -53.46 41.46
N LYS A 269 -7.99 -52.89 42.57
CA LYS A 269 -7.18 -52.39 43.68
C LYS A 269 -6.56 -53.58 44.43
N GLN A 270 -5.24 -53.61 44.50
CA GLN A 270 -4.48 -54.49 45.39
C GLN A 270 -4.41 -53.82 46.77
N LYS A 271 -4.84 -54.54 47.81
CA LYS A 271 -4.66 -54.16 49.22
C LYS A 271 -3.20 -54.41 49.60
N CYS A 272 -2.54 -53.41 50.16
CA CYS A 272 -1.32 -53.62 50.95
C CYS A 272 -1.71 -53.97 52.39
N ILE A 273 -1.02 -54.97 52.93
CA ILE A 273 -0.99 -55.37 54.34
C ILE A 273 -0.03 -54.43 55.07
#